data_AF-A0A7S2FMZ2-F1
#
_entry.id   AF-A0A7S2FMZ2-F1
#
_cell.length_a   1.000
_cell.length_b   1.000
_cell.length_c   1.000
_cell.angle_alpha   90.00
_cell.angle_beta   90.00
_cell.angle_gamma   90.00
#
_symmetry.space_group_name_H-M   'P 1'
#
loop_
_entity.id
_entity.type
_entity.pdbx_description
1 polymer ?
#
loop_
_entity_poly.entity_id
_entity_poly.type
_entity_poly.pdbx_seq_one_letter_code
_entity_poly.pdbx_strand_id
1 'polypeptide(L)'
;HELDFAHLDVKPNNVLVSSGRGKLCDMETAVHLPKSGRMFLSGIGTAGFKAPEMDKPMEVDARKADVWSLGRCGEFAEEFSRGSWSGMQLLVEDDPAKRPTMRACLDAFRRQHG
;
A
#
# COMPACT_ATOMS: atom_id res chain seq x y z
N HIS A 1 0.72 -5.36 -8.47
CA HIS A 1 2.19 -5.50 -8.56
C HIS A 1 2.67 -6.62 -9.48
N GLU A 2 2.07 -7.83 -9.50
CA GLU A 2 2.48 -8.92 -10.42
C GLU A 2 2.36 -8.60 -11.91
N LEU A 3 1.46 -7.68 -12.26
CA LEU A 3 1.29 -7.16 -13.62
C LEU A 3 2.14 -5.91 -13.88
N ASP A 4 3.13 -5.63 -13.04
CA ASP A 4 3.99 -4.45 -13.13
C ASP A 4 3.22 -3.11 -13.11
N PHE A 5 2.16 -3.02 -12.31
CA PHE A 5 1.49 -1.75 -11.99
C PHE A 5 1.58 -1.44 -10.51
N ALA A 6 1.79 -0.17 -10.16
CA ALA A 6 1.56 0.42 -8.84
C ALA A 6 0.37 1.38 -8.90
N HIS A 7 -0.39 1.48 -7.82
CA HIS A 7 -1.61 2.29 -7.76
C HIS A 7 -1.33 3.74 -7.33
N LEU A 8 -0.42 3.93 -6.36
CA LEU A 8 0.04 5.22 -5.83
C LEU A 8 -1.01 6.09 -5.13
N ASP A 9 -2.24 5.57 -4.95
CA ASP A 9 -3.30 6.23 -4.18
C ASP A 9 -4.22 5.21 -3.50
N VAL A 10 -3.62 4.19 -2.88
CA VAL A 10 -4.35 3.21 -2.08
C VAL A 10 -4.86 3.90 -0.81
N LYS A 11 -6.17 4.00 -0.67
CA LYS A 11 -6.86 4.59 0.48
C LYS A 11 -8.25 4.00 0.64
N PRO A 12 -8.90 4.10 1.82
CA PRO A 12 -10.24 3.54 2.04
C PRO A 12 -11.27 3.99 1.00
N ASN A 13 -11.24 5.27 0.59
CA ASN A 13 -12.14 5.81 -0.44
C ASN A 13 -12.01 5.12 -1.81
N ASN A 14 -10.85 4.54 -2.11
CA ASN A 14 -10.56 3.86 -3.38
C ASN A 14 -10.70 2.32 -3.24
N VAL A 15 -11.31 1.83 -2.15
CA VAL A 15 -11.62 0.42 -1.95
C VAL A 15 -13.13 0.22 -1.96
N LEU A 16 -13.64 -0.37 -3.05
CA LEU A 16 -15.03 -0.80 -3.13
C LEU A 16 -15.21 -2.10 -2.35
N VAL A 17 -16.13 -2.11 -1.39
CA VAL A 17 -16.41 -3.29 -0.54
C VAL A 17 -17.77 -3.88 -0.88
N SER A 18 -17.80 -5.18 -1.17
CA SER A 18 -19.04 -5.92 -1.39
C SER A 18 -18.89 -7.36 -0.91
N SER A 19 -19.85 -7.82 -0.10
CA SER A 19 -19.89 -9.20 0.43
C SER A 19 -18.55 -9.67 1.04
N GLY A 20 -17.95 -8.84 1.90
CA GLY A 20 -16.68 -9.15 2.57
C GLY A 20 -15.45 -9.13 1.65
N ARG A 21 -15.59 -8.64 0.41
CA ARG A 21 -14.48 -8.53 -0.55
C ARG A 21 -14.23 -7.06 -0.91
N GLY A 22 -12.97 -6.65 -0.82
CA GLY A 22 -12.50 -5.35 -1.28
C GLY A 22 -11.97 -5.42 -2.72
N LYS A 23 -12.18 -4.37 -3.50
CA LYS A 23 -11.58 -4.16 -4.81
C LYS A 23 -11.06 -2.72 -4.90
N LEU A 24 -9.82 -2.56 -5.35
CA LEU A 24 -9.29 -1.23 -5.65
C LEU A 24 -10.00 -0.65 -6.90
N CYS A 25 -10.29 0.63 -6.85
CA CYS A 25 -10.81 1.43 -7.95
C CYS A 25 -9.99 2.72 -8.09
N ASP A 26 -10.31 3.53 -9.10
CA ASP A 26 -9.63 4.80 -9.41
C ASP A 26 -8.15 4.63 -9.77
N MET A 27 -7.90 4.46 -11.07
CA MET A 27 -6.57 4.18 -11.62
C MET A 27 -5.86 5.45 -12.14
N GLU A 28 -6.34 6.64 -11.79
CA GLU A 28 -5.80 7.90 -12.32
C GLU A 28 -4.32 8.10 -11.98
N THR A 29 -3.91 7.66 -10.78
CA THR A 29 -2.51 7.73 -10.31
C THR A 29 -1.70 6.49 -10.64
N ALA A 30 -2.31 5.47 -11.26
CA ALA A 30 -1.66 4.20 -11.48
C ALA A 30 -0.61 4.28 -12.59
N VAL A 31 0.52 3.60 -12.40
CA VAL A 31 1.64 3.63 -13.34
C VAL A 31 2.12 2.22 -13.67
N HIS A 32 2.48 2.00 -14.93
CA HIS A 32 3.22 0.81 -15.35
C HIS A 32 4.70 0.96 -14.95
N LEU A 33 5.23 -0.06 -14.30
CA LEU A 33 6.53 -0.04 -13.67
C LEU A 33 7.61 -0.52 -14.64
N PRO A 34 8.80 0.10 -14.62
CA PRO A 34 9.98 -0.51 -15.24
C PRO A 34 10.34 -1.80 -14.48
N LYS A 35 11.18 -2.65 -15.10
CA LYS A 35 11.67 -3.90 -14.46
C LYS A 35 12.32 -3.64 -13.09
N SER A 36 12.98 -2.50 -12.92
CA SER A 36 13.57 -2.10 -11.63
C SER A 36 12.53 -1.83 -10.55
N GLY A 37 11.28 -1.52 -10.91
CA GLY A 37 10.25 -1.03 -9.99
C GLY A 37 10.45 0.40 -9.50
N ARG A 38 11.58 1.03 -9.85
CA ARG A 38 11.98 2.34 -9.35
C ARG A 38 11.68 3.42 -10.38
N MET A 39 11.13 4.52 -9.91
CA MET A 39 10.75 5.66 -10.75
C MET A 39 11.01 6.96 -10.00
N PHE A 40 11.32 8.03 -10.74
CA PHE A 40 11.42 9.36 -10.15
C PHE A 40 10.01 9.94 -9.99
N LEU A 41 9.52 10.02 -8.76
CA LEU A 41 8.17 10.46 -8.43
C LEU A 41 8.21 11.56 -7.35
N SER A 42 7.15 12.36 -7.28
CA SER A 42 6.96 13.38 -6.25
C SER A 42 5.48 13.69 -6.07
N GLY A 43 5.03 13.82 -4.83
CA GLY A 43 3.73 14.40 -4.47
C GLY A 43 2.50 13.60 -4.88
N ILE A 44 2.64 12.39 -5.42
CA ILE A 44 1.51 11.53 -5.81
C ILE A 44 0.90 10.88 -4.57
N GLY A 45 -0.43 10.78 -4.54
CA GLY A 45 -1.22 10.11 -3.51
C GLY A 45 -1.82 11.05 -2.47
N THR A 46 -2.74 10.52 -1.67
CA THR A 46 -3.51 11.28 -0.68
C THR A 46 -2.75 11.45 0.65
N ALA A 47 -2.76 12.66 1.21
CA ALA A 47 -2.17 12.95 2.52
C ALA A 47 -2.75 12.05 3.63
N GLY A 48 -1.90 11.57 4.53
CA GLY A 48 -2.28 10.60 5.57
C GLY A 48 -2.28 9.13 5.12
N PHE A 49 -2.26 8.86 3.81
CA PHE A 49 -2.16 7.51 3.23
C PHE A 49 -0.90 7.31 2.38
N LYS A 50 -0.32 8.36 1.79
CA LYS A 50 0.93 8.26 1.04
C LYS A 50 2.13 7.99 1.95
N ALA A 51 3.14 7.33 1.37
CA ALA A 51 4.41 7.04 2.03
C ALA A 51 5.28 8.30 2.17
N PRO A 52 6.13 8.40 3.21
CA PRO A 52 6.92 9.60 3.49
C PRO A 52 7.93 9.92 2.37
N GLU A 53 8.47 8.92 1.67
CA GLU A 53 9.36 9.13 0.54
C GLU A 53 8.68 9.82 -0.66
N MET A 54 7.34 9.87 -0.70
CA MET A 54 6.59 10.53 -1.76
C MET A 54 6.49 12.05 -1.57
N ASP A 55 6.93 12.61 -0.43
CA ASP A 55 6.83 14.05 -0.16
C ASP A 55 7.88 14.89 -0.87
N LYS A 56 8.93 14.26 -1.41
CA LYS A 56 10.02 14.94 -2.09
C LYS A 56 10.27 14.31 -3.46
N PRO A 57 10.74 15.08 -4.45
CA PRO A 57 11.16 14.51 -5.73
C PRO A 57 12.38 13.62 -5.54
N MET A 58 12.20 12.31 -5.70
CA MET A 58 13.28 11.34 -5.61
C MET A 58 12.95 10.04 -6.36
N GLU A 59 13.96 9.18 -6.49
CA GLU A 59 13.74 7.81 -6.98
C GLU A 59 13.12 6.95 -5.87
N VAL A 60 11.92 6.45 -6.12
CA VAL A 60 11.14 5.65 -5.17
C VAL A 60 10.83 4.27 -5.75
N ASP A 61 10.71 3.26 -4.88
CA ASP A 61 10.07 1.99 -5.24
C ASP A 61 8.55 2.16 -5.08
N ALA A 62 7.87 2.34 -6.20
CA ALA A 62 6.42 2.55 -6.24
C ALA A 62 5.62 1.39 -5.63
N ARG A 63 6.17 0.16 -5.65
CA ARG A 63 5.53 -1.00 -5.00
C ARG A 63 5.56 -0.86 -3.48
N LYS A 64 6.65 -0.31 -2.92
CA LYS A 64 6.79 -0.06 -1.47
C LYS A 64 5.94 1.10 -0.99
N ALA A 65 5.71 2.09 -1.85
CA ALA A 65 4.75 3.16 -1.56
C ALA A 65 3.32 2.58 -1.39
N ASP A 66 2.87 1.71 -2.29
CA ASP A 66 1.56 1.03 -2.15
C ASP A 66 1.45 0.17 -0.88
N VAL A 67 2.55 -0.47 -0.45
CA VAL A 67 2.59 -1.29 0.78
C VAL A 67 2.38 -0.41 2.01
N TRP A 68 3.02 0.76 2.06
CA TRP A 68 2.78 1.74 3.12
C TRP A 68 1.31 2.17 3.17
N SER A 69 0.76 2.53 2.01
CA SER A 69 -0.62 2.97 1.90
C SER A 69 -1.62 1.89 2.33
N LEU A 70 -1.33 0.61 2.07
CA LEU A 70 -2.09 -0.51 2.63
C LEU A 70 -2.01 -0.54 4.16
N GLY A 71 -0.83 -0.32 4.75
CA GLY A 71 -0.65 -0.25 6.20
C GLY A 71 -1.53 0.84 6.83
N ARG A 72 -1.53 2.04 6.23
CA ARG A 72 -2.40 3.16 6.64
C ARG A 72 -3.88 2.82 6.51
N CYS A 73 -4.29 2.06 5.49
CA CYS A 73 -5.66 1.54 5.37
C CYS A 73 -5.99 0.53 6.47
N GLY A 74 -5.03 -0.31 6.85
CA GLY A 74 -5.16 -1.26 7.95
C GLY A 74 -5.41 -0.54 9.26
N GLU A 75 -4.54 0.41 9.62
CA GLU A 75 -4.69 1.25 10.83
C GLU A 75 -6.03 1.99 10.84
N PHE A 76 -6.42 2.60 9.72
CA PHE A 76 -7.74 3.22 9.57
C PHE A 76 -8.87 2.24 9.85
N ALA A 77 -8.78 0.99 9.38
CA ALA A 77 -9.81 -0.02 9.62
C ALA A 77 -9.80 -0.57 11.06
N GLU A 78 -8.65 -0.67 11.72
CA GLU A 78 -8.52 -1.08 13.13
C GLU A 78 -9.21 -0.07 14.06
N GLU A 79 -9.23 1.22 13.74
CA GLU A 79 -9.98 2.23 14.52
C GLU A 79 -11.48 1.90 14.61
N PHE A 80 -12.04 1.20 13.61
CA PHE A 80 -13.46 0.83 13.55
C PHE A 80 -13.73 -0.64 13.83
N SER A 81 -12.71 -1.48 13.98
CA SER A 81 -12.84 -2.91 14.20
C SER A 81 -11.90 -3.38 15.32
N ARG A 82 -12.44 -4.04 16.35
CA ARG A 82 -11.69 -4.51 17.54
C ARG A 82 -10.70 -5.66 17.27
N GLY A 83 -10.10 -5.73 16.09
CA GLY A 83 -9.14 -6.77 15.72
C GLY A 83 -7.88 -6.12 15.17
N SER A 84 -6.72 -6.60 15.62
CA SER A 84 -5.43 -6.14 15.09
C SER A 84 -4.71 -7.26 14.36
N TRP A 85 -4.11 -6.93 13.21
CA TRP A 85 -3.15 -7.79 12.54
C TRP A 85 -1.74 -7.42 13.00
N SER A 86 -1.07 -8.34 13.71
CA SER A 86 0.24 -8.09 14.34
C SER A 86 1.34 -7.68 13.38
N GLY A 87 1.17 -7.92 12.07
CA GLY A 87 2.11 -7.51 11.02
C GLY A 87 1.89 -6.09 10.47
N MET A 88 0.83 -5.37 10.85
CA MET A 88 0.49 -4.08 10.22
C MET A 88 1.58 -3.01 10.38
N GLN A 89 2.25 -2.96 11.53
CA GLN A 89 3.29 -1.97 11.80
C GLN A 89 4.46 -2.06 10.80
N LEU A 90 4.75 -3.26 10.27
CA LEU A 90 5.83 -3.45 9.30
C LEU A 90 5.53 -2.82 7.93
N LEU A 91 4.26 -2.57 7.62
CA LEU A 91 3.86 -1.96 6.35
C LEU A 91 4.16 -0.46 6.37
N VAL A 92 4.07 0.17 7.53
CA VAL A 92 4.30 1.61 7.77
C VAL A 92 5.71 1.89 8.31
N GLU A 93 6.68 1.05 7.97
CA GLU A 93 8.10 1.32 8.26
C GLU A 93 8.61 2.48 7.39
N ASP A 94 9.26 3.48 7.99
CA ASP A 94 9.75 4.66 7.26
C ASP A 94 10.74 4.28 6.15
N ASP A 95 11.59 3.28 6.39
CA ASP A 95 12.52 2.75 5.39
C ASP A 95 11.79 1.80 4.42
N PRO A 96 11.64 2.18 3.12
CA PRO A 96 10.94 1.36 2.13
C PRO A 96 11.59 -0.02 1.92
N ALA A 97 12.89 -0.16 2.18
CA ALA A 97 13.60 -1.42 2.03
C ALA A 97 13.19 -2.46 3.08
N LYS A 98 12.75 -2.01 4.26
CA LYS A 98 12.32 -2.89 5.37
C LYS A 98 10.87 -3.37 5.23
N ARG A 99 10.04 -2.63 4.50
CA ARG A 99 8.65 -3.02 4.25
C ARG A 99 8.63 -4.38 3.52
N PRO A 100 7.65 -5.26 3.75
CA PRO A 100 7.48 -6.49 2.99
C PRO A 100 7.06 -6.23 1.53
N THR A 101 6.91 -7.30 0.73
CA THR A 101 6.20 -7.21 -0.55
C THR A 101 4.70 -7.39 -0.32
N MET A 102 3.86 -6.89 -1.23
CA MET A 102 2.40 -7.11 -1.16
C MET A 102 2.03 -8.60 -1.09
N ARG A 103 2.77 -9.48 -1.79
CA ARG A 103 2.62 -10.94 -1.69
C ARG A 103 2.90 -11.43 -0.27
N ALA A 104 4.01 -11.00 0.33
CA ALA A 104 4.37 -11.40 1.67
C ALA A 104 3.34 -10.92 2.72
N CYS A 105 2.77 -9.73 2.56
CA CYS A 105 1.65 -9.25 3.38
C CYS A 105 0.45 -10.21 3.30
N LEU A 106 0.04 -10.56 2.08
CA LEU A 106 -1.09 -11.46 1.86
C LEU A 106 -0.85 -12.84 2.47
N ASP A 107 0.35 -13.40 2.31
CA ASP A 107 0.69 -14.71 2.85
C ASP A 107 0.72 -14.69 4.39
N ALA A 108 1.22 -13.61 5.00
CA ALA A 108 1.20 -13.44 6.45
C ALA A 108 -0.21 -13.31 7.01
N PHE A 109 -1.07 -12.51 6.36
CA PHE A 109 -2.48 -12.37 6.74
C PHE A 109 -3.21 -13.71 6.69
N ARG A 110 -3.02 -14.49 5.60
CA ARG A 110 -3.61 -15.82 5.44
C ARG A 110 -3.16 -16.81 6.51
N ARG A 111 -1.90 -16.78 6.93
CA ARG A 111 -1.40 -17.67 8.01
C ARG A 111 -2.04 -17.38 9.37
N GLN A 112 -2.45 -16.14 9.64
CA GLN A 112 -3.05 -15.75 10.91
C GLN A 112 -4.56 -16.03 10.97
N HIS A 113 -5.24 -15.98 9.82
CA HIS A 113 -6.71 -16.04 9.74
C HIS A 113 -7.24 -17.26 8.95
N GLY A 114 -6.35 -18.21 8.62
CA GLY A 114 -6.65 -19.44 7.89
C GLY A 114 -6.42 -20.68 8.74
#